data_AF-M7B7F0-F1
#
_entry.id   AF-M7B7F0-F1
#
_cell.length_a   1.000
_cell.length_b   1.000
_cell.length_c   1.000
_cell.angle_alpha   90.00
_cell.angle_beta   90.00
_cell.angle_gamma   90.00
#
_symmetry.space_group_name_H-M   'P 1'
#
loop_
_entity.id
_entity.type
_entity.pdbx_description
1 polymer ?
#
loop_
_entity_poly.entity_id
_entity_poly.type
_entity_poly.pdbx_seq_one_letter_code
_entity_poly.pdbx_strand_id
1 'polypeptide(L)' 'QCAQQPSARVNCGYPYISAEACNNRGCCFDNSIVGVVWCFFP' A
#
# COMPACT_ATOMS: atom_id res chain seq x y z
N GLN A 1 -1.52 -7.54 9.87
CA GLN A 1 -2.17 -6.27 10.24
C GLN A 1 -2.01 -5.40 9.01
N CYS A 2 -3.09 -5.04 8.33
CA CYS A 2 -3.06 -4.16 7.14
C CYS A 2 -4.13 -3.05 7.24
N ALA A 3 -4.80 -2.97 8.38
CA ALA A 3 -5.84 -1.98 8.67
C ALA A 3 -5.17 -0.72 9.22
N GLN A 4 -4.42 -0.02 8.36
CA GLN A 4 -3.83 1.28 8.70
C GLN A 4 -4.64 2.41 8.08
N GLN A 5 -4.78 3.51 8.84
CA GLN A 5 -5.38 4.73 8.31
C GLN A 5 -4.57 5.25 7.12
N PRO A 6 -5.20 5.76 6.04
CA PRO A 6 -4.50 6.20 4.84
C PRO A 6 -3.41 7.26 5.09
N SER A 7 -3.64 8.14 6.06
CA SER A 7 -2.70 9.18 6.49
C SER A 7 -1.49 8.65 7.24
N ALA A 8 -1.57 7.46 7.83
CA ALA A 8 -0.49 6.81 8.56
C ALA A 8 0.31 5.81 7.71
N ARG A 9 -0.11 5.59 6.45
CA ARG A 9 0.53 4.63 5.55
C ARG A 9 1.93 5.10 5.16
N VAL A 10 2.92 4.27 5.45
CA VAL A 10 4.30 4.49 5.00
C VAL A 10 4.51 3.75 3.69
N ASN A 11 4.98 4.47 2.66
CA ASN A 11 5.18 3.90 1.33
C ASN A 11 6.20 2.75 1.35
N CYS A 12 5.80 1.59 0.81
CA CYS A 12 6.65 0.40 0.64
C CYS A 12 6.96 0.11 -0.85
N GLY A 13 6.34 0.83 -1.77
CA GLY A 13 6.47 0.61 -3.21
C GLY A 13 6.69 1.91 -3.99
N TYR A 14 6.11 1.93 -5.19
CA TYR A 14 6.16 3.05 -6.12
C TYR A 14 4.74 3.38 -6.62
N PRO A 15 4.51 4.59 -7.18
CA PRO A 15 3.22 4.95 -7.74
C PRO A 15 2.75 3.93 -8.79
N TYR A 16 1.45 3.65 -8.82
CA TYR A 16 0.83 2.69 -9.76
C TYR A 16 1.38 1.24 -9.68
N ILE A 17 2.03 0.87 -8.58
CA ILE A 17 2.41 -0.53 -8.31
C ILE A 17 1.18 -1.44 -8.34
N SER A 18 1.32 -2.64 -8.90
CA SER A 18 0.26 -3.64 -8.87
C SER A 18 0.12 -4.25 -7.47
N ALA A 19 -1.08 -4.76 -7.16
CA ALA A 19 -1.31 -5.48 -5.92
C ALA A 19 -0.32 -6.63 -5.75
N GLU A 20 -0.07 -7.41 -6.81
CA GLU A 20 0.85 -8.54 -6.77
C GLU A 20 2.30 -8.12 -6.47
N ALA A 21 2.79 -7.07 -7.12
CA ALA A 21 4.15 -6.57 -6.87
C ALA A 21 4.33 -5.99 -5.47
N CYS A 22 3.27 -5.39 -4.90
CA CYS A 22 3.27 -4.92 -3.51
C CYS A 22 3.28 -6.07 -2.51
N ASN A 23 2.40 -7.07 -2.70
CA ASN A 23 2.33 -8.24 -1.82
C ASN A 23 3.62 -9.09 -1.90
N ASN A 24 4.24 -9.21 -3.08
CA ASN A 24 5.53 -9.89 -3.25
C ASN A 24 6.68 -9.20 -2.50
N ARG A 25 6.54 -7.92 -2.15
CA ARG A 25 7.49 -7.20 -1.28
C ARG A 25 7.23 -7.44 0.21
N GLY A 26 6.20 -8.20 0.57
CA GLY A 26 5.77 -8.41 1.95
C GLY A 26 4.99 -7.24 2.53
N CYS A 27 4.38 -6.42 1.67
CA CYS A 27 3.65 -5.21 2.06
C CYS A 27 2.15 -5.32 1.78
N CYS A 28 1.39 -4.42 2.39
CA CYS A 28 -0.05 -4.34 2.24
C CYS A 28 -0.43 -3.46 1.04
N PHE A 29 -1.46 -3.89 0.30
CA PHE A 29 -2.00 -3.14 -0.83
C PHE A 29 -3.45 -2.75 -0.58
N ASP A 30 -3.77 -1.46 -0.73
CA ASP A 30 -5.15 -0.95 -0.71
C ASP A 30 -5.32 0.20 -1.72
N ASN A 31 -6.11 -0.05 -2.77
CA ASN A 31 -6.45 0.93 -3.80
C ASN A 31 -7.86 1.52 -3.62
N SER A 32 -8.52 1.26 -2.50
CA SER A 32 -9.90 1.69 -2.23
C SER A 32 -10.04 3.21 -2.15
N ILE A 33 -8.95 3.94 -1.94
CA ILE A 33 -8.90 5.41 -1.83
C ILE A 33 -7.91 5.95 -2.86
N VAL A 34 -8.36 6.91 -3.68
CA VAL A 34 -7.51 7.57 -4.67
C VAL A 34 -6.69 8.70 -4.04
N GLY A 35 -5.48 8.94 -4.57
CA GLY A 35 -4.61 10.03 -4.09
C GLY A 35 -3.84 9.73 -2.81
N VAL A 36 -3.84 8.48 -2.33
CA VAL A 36 -3.06 8.04 -1.17
C VAL A 36 -2.09 6.91 -1.55
N VAL A 37 -1.20 6.56 -0.62
CA VAL A 37 -0.28 5.43 -0.77
C VAL A 37 -1.08 4.13 -0.83
N TRP A 38 -0.99 3.43 -1.97
CA TRP A 38 -1.64 2.14 -2.16
C TRP A 38 -0.82 0.98 -1.62
N CYS A 39 0.50 1.03 -1.76
CA CYS A 39 1.40 0.00 -1.24
C CYS A 39 2.16 0.50 -0.02
N PHE A 40 1.88 -0.07 1.14
CA PHE A 40 2.38 0.39 2.43
C PHE A 40 2.84 -0.75 3.32
N PHE A 41 3.72 -0.45 4.28
CA PHE A 41 4.14 -1.43 5.27
C PHE A 41 2.97 -1.85 6.18
N PRO A 42 2.91 -3.14 6.62
CA PRO A 42 1.87 -3.64 7.52
C PRO A 42 1.78 -2.90 8.87
#